data_AF-U1KTN1-F1
#
_entry.id   AF-U1KTN1-F1
#
_cell.length_a   1.000
_cell.length_b   1.000
_cell.length_c   1.000
_cell.angle_alpha   90.00
_cell.angle_beta   90.00
_cell.angle_gamma   90.00
#
_symmetry.space_group_name_H-M   'P 1'
#
loop_
_entity.id
_entity.type
_entity.pdbx_description
1 polymer ?
#
loop_
_entity_poly.entity_id
_entity_poly.type
_entity_poly.pdbx_seq_one_letter_code
_entity_poly.pdbx_strand_id
1 'polypeptide(L)' 'CFSKRVSRVKLHEIILNLPPCEVVMEACSSSHYWGRACLNSGHQVNLIPAQHVTPFVRGNKNDKNDCLAIYEAS' A
#
# COMPACT_ATOMS: atom_id res chain seq x y z
N CYS A 1 -10.48 3.60 9.14
CA CYS A 1 -9.80 2.81 8.08
C CYS A 1 -10.82 2.05 7.26
N PHE A 2 -11.03 2.44 5.99
CA PHE A 2 -11.84 1.67 5.05
C PHE A 2 -11.06 0.43 4.62
N SER A 3 -11.47 -0.75 5.08
CA SER A 3 -10.94 -2.02 4.56
C SER A 3 -11.84 -2.49 3.42
N LYS A 4 -11.49 -2.12 2.18
CA LYS A 4 -12.24 -2.55 0.99
C LYS A 4 -11.37 -3.47 0.15
N ARG A 5 -11.80 -4.73 -0.02
CA ARG A 5 -11.21 -5.63 -1.01
C ARG A 5 -11.58 -5.14 -2.40
N VAL A 6 -10.58 -4.97 -3.26
CA VAL A 6 -10.76 -4.57 -4.66
C VAL A 6 -9.96 -5.50 -5.55
N SER A 7 -10.46 -5.74 -6.77
CA SER A 7 -9.69 -6.49 -7.77
C SER A 7 -8.55 -5.64 -8.30
N ARG A 8 -7.53 -6.28 -8.89
CA ARG A 8 -6.39 -5.60 -9.51
C ARG A 8 -6.81 -4.54 -10.55
N VAL A 9 -7.77 -4.88 -11.40
CA VAL A 9 -8.30 -3.95 -12.43
C VAL A 9 -8.94 -2.73 -11.75
N LYS A 10 -9.78 -2.98 -10.74
CA LYS A 10 -10.48 -1.91 -10.02
C LYS A 10 -9.55 -1.05 -9.18
N LEU A 11 -8.46 -1.60 -8.65
CA LEU A 11 -7.44 -0.83 -7.95
C LEU A 11 -6.76 0.16 -8.91
N HIS A 12 -6.46 -0.26 -10.13
CA HIS A 12 -5.87 0.62 -11.14
C HIS A 12 -6.83 1.76 -11.51
N GLU A 13 -8.11 1.47 -11.71
CA GLU A 13 -9.14 2.50 -11.93
C GLU A 13 -9.23 3.47 -10.74
N ILE A 14 -9.17 2.97 -9.51
CA ILE A 14 -9.22 3.81 -8.31
C ILE A 14 -8.01 4.75 -8.26
N ILE A 15 -6.80 4.25 -8.48
CA ILE A 15 -5.58 5.06 -8.50
C ILE A 15 -5.70 6.17 -9.57
N LEU A 16 -6.21 5.86 -10.76
CA LEU A 16 -6.38 6.85 -11.83
C LEU A 16 -7.42 7.94 -11.51
N ASN A 17 -8.44 7.62 -10.72
CA ASN A 17 -9.53 8.55 -10.39
C ASN A 17 -9.32 9.27 -9.04
N LEU A 18 -8.30 8.90 -8.26
CA LEU A 18 -7.99 9.57 -7.01
C LEU A 18 -7.21 10.87 -7.26
N PRO A 19 -7.45 11.92 -6.48
CA PRO A 19 -6.56 13.07 -6.49
C PRO A 19 -5.16 12.66 -6.02
N PRO A 20 -4.10 13.39 -6.42
CA PRO A 20 -2.74 13.19 -5.93
C PRO A 20 -2.72 13.03 -4.41
N CYS A 21 -2.15 11.93 -3.94
CA CYS A 21 -2.13 11.55 -2.53
C CYS A 21 -0.87 10.73 -2.23
N GLU A 22 -0.60 10.50 -0.95
CA GLU A 22 0.47 9.63 -0.51
C GLU A 22 -0.01 8.17 -0.45
N VAL A 23 0.77 7.28 -1.07
CA VAL A 23 0.54 5.85 -1.13
C VAL A 23 1.70 5.14 -0.44
N VAL A 24 1.42 4.61 0.74
CA VAL A 24 2.39 3.81 1.50
C VAL A 24 2.12 2.33 1.24
N MET A 25 3.17 1.58 0.91
CA MET A 25 3.11 0.12 0.71
C MET A 25 4.32 -0.55 1.34
N GLU A 26 4.16 -1.78 1.82
CA GLU A 26 5.31 -2.63 2.12
C GLU A 26 6.07 -2.94 0.82
N ALA A 27 7.40 -3.00 0.88
CA ALA A 27 8.24 -3.41 -0.22
C ALA A 27 8.15 -4.94 -0.42
N CYS A 28 7.40 -5.36 -1.43
CA CYS A 28 7.27 -6.74 -1.88
C CYS A 28 7.50 -6.83 -3.40
N SER A 29 7.49 -8.05 -3.94
CA SER A 29 7.72 -8.31 -5.38
C SER A 29 6.80 -7.53 -6.32
N SER A 30 5.59 -7.17 -5.87
CA SER A 30 4.62 -6.40 -6.67
C SER A 30 4.61 -4.90 -6.38
N SER A 31 5.25 -4.44 -5.30
CA SER A 31 5.16 -3.06 -4.84
C SER A 31 5.85 -2.07 -5.77
N HIS A 32 6.90 -2.50 -6.46
CA HIS A 32 7.58 -1.67 -7.45
C HIS A 32 6.71 -1.41 -8.69
N TYR A 33 5.94 -2.41 -9.14
CA TYR A 33 4.99 -2.24 -10.24
C TYR A 33 3.91 -1.23 -9.87
N TRP A 34 3.31 -1.39 -8.68
CA TRP A 34 2.27 -0.49 -8.20
C TRP A 34 2.81 0.90 -7.90
N GLY A 35 4.01 1.01 -7.33
CA GLY A 35 4.65 2.29 -7.06
C GLY A 35 4.86 3.10 -8.33
N ARG A 36 5.31 2.47 -9.43
CA ARG A 36 5.41 3.15 -10.73
C ARG A 36 4.05 3.60 -11.27
N ALA A 37 3.02 2.75 -11.14
CA ALA A 37 1.67 3.11 -11.57
C ALA A 37 1.13 4.32 -10.79
N CYS A 38 1.30 4.33 -9.46
CA CYS A 38 0.89 5.44 -8.61
C CYS A 38 1.68 6.72 -8.88
N LEU A 39 3.02 6.63 -9.03
CA LEU A 39 3.87 7.78 -9.39
C LEU A 39 3.46 8.38 -10.73
N ASN A 40 3.17 7.55 -11.74
CA ASN A 40 2.71 8.02 -13.06
C ASN A 40 1.35 8.71 -13.01
N SER A 41 0.48 8.31 -12.07
CA SER A 41 -0.80 8.99 -11.82
C SER A 41 -0.67 10.26 -10.97
N GLY A 42 0.56 10.64 -10.56
CA GLY A 42 0.83 11.85 -9.78
C GLY A 42 0.77 11.66 -8.25
N HIS A 43 0.69 10.43 -7.76
CA HIS A 43 0.76 10.15 -6.32
C HIS A 43 2.20 10.11 -5.83
N GLN A 44 2.39 10.40 -4.55
CA GLN A 44 3.66 10.16 -3.87
C GLN A 44 3.67 8.73 -3.35
N VAL A 45 4.77 7.99 -3.54
CA VAL A 45 4.84 6.59 -3.15
C VAL A 45 5.96 6.37 -2.15
N ASN A 46 5.62 5.81 -1.00
CA ASN A 46 6.54 5.42 0.05
C ASN A 46 6.56 3.90 0.20
N LEU A 47 7.70 3.28 -0.12
CA LEU A 47 7.91 1.84 0.00
C LEU A 47 8.69 1.53 1.28
N ILE A 48 8.04 0.87 2.23
CA ILE A 48 8.64 0.52 3.52
C ILE A 48 9.19 -0.90 3.46
N PRO A 49 10.47 -1.15 3.78
CA PRO A 49 11.01 -2.50 3.85
C PRO A 49 10.19 -3.40 4.79
N ALA A 50 9.90 -4.64 4.39
CA ALA A 50 9.14 -5.57 5.21
C ALA A 50 9.76 -5.79 6.62
N GLN A 51 11.08 -5.67 6.74
CA GLN A 51 11.80 -5.71 8.03
C GLN A 51 11.38 -4.61 9.00
N HIS A 52 11.02 -3.43 8.47
CA HIS A 52 10.53 -2.30 9.27
C HIS A 52 9.05 -2.42 9.58
N VAL A 53 8.26 -3.10 8.74
CA VAL A 53 6.82 -3.34 8.98
C VAL A 53 6.61 -4.45 10.02
N THR A 54 7.44 -5.50 9.99
CA THR A 54 7.30 -6.71 10.83
C THR A 54 7.12 -6.42 12.33
N PRO A 55 7.86 -5.50 12.97
CA PRO A 55 7.68 -5.18 14.39
C PRO A 55 6.32 -4.55 14.74
N PHE A 56 5.64 -3.94 13.77
CA PHE A 56 4.34 -3.28 13.96
C PHE A 56 3.16 -4.23 13.69
N VAL A 57 3.40 -5.43 13.14
CA VAL A 57 2.35 -6.43 12.91
C VAL A 57 1.89 -7.00 14.25
N ARG A 58 0.60 -6.80 14.58
CA ARG A 58 0.00 -7.31 15.83
C ARG A 58 -0.85 -8.55 15.58
N GLY A 59 -0.49 -9.66 16.23
CA GLY A 59 -1.25 -10.92 16.15
C GLY A 59 -0.97 -11.72 14.88
N ASN A 60 -1.97 -12.48 14.41
CA ASN A 60 -1.81 -13.34 13.23
C ASN A 60 -1.72 -12.53 11.94
N LYS A 61 -0.95 -13.04 10.97
CA LYS A 61 -0.81 -12.44 9.64
C LYS A 61 -2.16 -12.39 8.91
N ASN A 62 -2.57 -11.19 8.53
CA ASN A 62 -3.73 -10.94 7.67
C ASN A 62 -3.62 -9.54 7.05
N ASP A 63 -4.32 -9.33 5.93
CA ASP A 63 -4.25 -8.07 5.16
C ASP A 63 -4.56 -6.82 6.00
N LYS A 64 -5.42 -6.93 7.01
CA LYS A 64 -5.82 -5.80 7.87
C LYS A 64 -4.68 -5.43 8.82
N ASN A 65 -4.06 -6.41 9.44
CA ASN A 65 -2.94 -6.22 10.36
C ASN A 65 -1.71 -5.74 9.60
N ASP A 66 -1.47 -6.27 8.40
CA ASP A 66 -0.38 -5.82 7.52
C ASP A 66 -0.61 -4.35 7.10
N CYS A 67 -1.84 -3.98 6.70
CA CYS A 67 -2.19 -2.60 6.38
C CYS A 67 -1.99 -1.63 7.56
N LEU A 68 -2.40 -2.04 8.77
CA LEU A 68 -2.18 -1.25 9.98
C LEU A 68 -0.69 -1.12 10.31
N ALA A 69 0.09 -2.18 10.16
CA ALA A 69 1.52 -2.16 10.40
C ALA A 69 2.27 -1.26 9.41
N ILE A 70 1.88 -1.27 8.13
CA ILE A 70 2.43 -0.36 7.11
C ILE A 70 2.12 1.09 7.47
N TYR A 71 0.90 1.38 7.94
CA TYR A 71 0.51 2.71 8.38
C TYR A 71 1.21 3.15 9.67
N GLU A 72 1.45 2.24 10.62
CA GLU A 72 2.22 2.56 11.83
C GLU A 72 3.72 2.76 11.54
N ALA A 73 4.23 2.15 10.47
CA ALA A 73 5.64 2.25 10.06
C ALA A 73 5.94 3.45 9.13
N SER A 74 4.91 4.16 8.63
CA SER A 74 5.03 5.26 7.68
C SER A 74 5.33 6.60 8.32
#